data_AF-B7G587-F1
#
_entry.id   AF-B7G587-F1
#
_cell.length_a   1.000
_cell.length_b   1.000
_cell.length_c   1.000
_cell.angle_alpha   90.00
_cell.angle_beta   90.00
_cell.angle_gamma   90.00
#
_symmetry.space_group_name_H-M   'P 1'
#
loop_
_entity.id
_entity.type
_entity.pdbx_description
1 polymer ?
#
loop_
_entity_poly.entity_id
_entity_poly.type
_entity_poly.pdbx_seq_one_letter_code
_entity_poly.pdbx_strand_id
1 'polypeptide(L)'
;MEESIEGGMVLDALPYIDSANEDYEQYALALIDDEMNNISPMITPKSIPTKFRTPLMKYEFSQTPGIWELDRPDSETRVKTPETENIDDWKRAVEEAKIVYEWERLRSVYLEIDKVGEGNAASIWMQYNNTLDHLKTLWEQALHAQRDRVEEVNHGRQQEQLTAGEDLTLLATDYNTRIQKLITLKEAVANLNQQTREGSKIP
;
A
#
# COMPACT_ATOMS: atom_id res chain seq x y z
N MET A 1 3.05 -29.22 -19.15
CA MET A 1 4.34 -28.56 -19.45
C MET A 1 4.76 -27.86 -18.17
N GLU A 2 5.33 -28.62 -17.24
CA GLU A 2 5.98 -28.10 -16.05
C GLU A 2 7.45 -27.95 -16.42
N GLU A 3 7.86 -26.73 -16.75
CA GLU A 3 9.28 -26.38 -16.71
C GLU A 3 9.67 -26.34 -15.23
N SER A 4 10.23 -27.43 -14.74
CA SER A 4 11.01 -27.47 -13.52
C SER A 4 12.16 -26.47 -13.67
N ILE A 5 12.09 -25.36 -12.95
CA ILE A 5 13.16 -24.37 -12.84
C ILE A 5 14.35 -25.07 -12.16
N GLU A 6 15.26 -25.64 -12.96
CA GLU A 6 16.53 -26.20 -12.49
C GLU A 6 17.36 -25.09 -11.84
N GLY A 7 17.40 -25.09 -10.51
CA GLY A 7 18.19 -24.16 -9.70
C GLY A 7 17.38 -23.15 -8.87
N GLY A 8 16.04 -23.19 -8.93
CA GLY A 8 15.21 -22.39 -8.03
C GLY A 8 15.31 -22.90 -6.59
N MET A 9 15.87 -22.10 -5.69
CA MET A 9 15.79 -22.37 -4.25
C MET A 9 14.31 -22.34 -3.86
N VAL A 10 13.73 -23.50 -3.57
CA VAL A 10 12.36 -23.60 -3.06
C VAL A 10 12.40 -23.16 -1.60
N LEU A 11 11.91 -21.96 -1.34
CA LEU A 11 11.71 -21.42 -0.01
C LEU A 11 10.27 -21.72 0.39
N ASP A 12 10.09 -22.52 1.44
CA ASP A 12 8.79 -22.88 1.98
C ASP A 12 8.67 -22.39 3.43
N ALA A 13 7.53 -21.77 3.73
CA ALA A 13 7.15 -21.29 5.05
C ALA A 13 5.62 -21.37 5.14
N LEU A 14 5.08 -21.83 6.28
CA LEU A 14 3.66 -22.18 6.43
C LEU A 14 2.94 -21.28 7.46
N PRO A 15 2.63 -20.00 7.13
CA PRO A 15 2.02 -19.05 8.06
C PRO A 15 0.71 -19.49 8.73
N TYR A 16 -0.10 -20.35 8.10
CA TYR A 16 -1.36 -20.82 8.67
C TYR A 16 -1.18 -21.97 9.67
N ILE A 17 0.00 -22.60 9.71
CA ILE A 17 0.34 -23.72 10.60
C ILE A 17 1.31 -23.27 11.68
N ASP A 18 2.34 -22.52 11.28
CA ASP A 18 3.38 -22.04 12.18
C ASP A 18 2.81 -20.93 13.08
N SER A 19 2.76 -21.18 14.39
CA SER A 19 2.37 -20.16 15.36
C SER A 19 3.44 -19.06 15.40
N ALA A 20 3.09 -17.84 15.00
CA ALA A 20 3.96 -16.68 15.15
C ALA A 20 4.11 -16.35 16.64
N ASN A 21 5.29 -16.65 17.21
CA ASN A 21 5.65 -16.20 18.55
C ASN A 21 6.51 -14.94 18.44
N GLU A 22 6.15 -13.89 19.18
CA GLU A 22 6.82 -12.59 19.15
C GLU A 22 8.32 -12.68 19.50
N ASP A 23 8.69 -13.59 20.40
CA ASP A 23 10.09 -13.83 20.78
C ASP A 23 10.94 -14.36 19.61
N TYR A 24 10.37 -15.21 18.75
CA TYR A 24 11.08 -15.73 17.57
C TYR A 24 11.19 -14.69 16.46
N GLU A 25 10.20 -13.80 16.34
CA GLU A 25 10.26 -12.69 15.39
C GLU A 25 11.40 -11.74 15.76
N GLN A 26 11.50 -11.34 17.03
CA GLN A 26 12.58 -10.47 17.50
C GLN A 26 13.96 -11.12 17.31
N TYR A 27 14.08 -12.42 17.59
CA TYR A 27 15.31 -13.16 17.37
C TYR A 27 15.69 -13.23 15.87
N ALA A 28 14.71 -13.50 15.00
CA ALA A 28 14.93 -13.51 13.55
C ALA A 28 15.35 -12.13 13.03
N LEU A 29 14.74 -11.05 13.52
CA LEU A 29 15.10 -9.68 13.17
C LEU A 29 16.53 -9.34 13.59
N ALA A 30 16.95 -9.75 14.80
CA ALA A 30 18.33 -9.55 15.26
C ALA A 30 19.36 -10.26 14.37
N LEU A 31 19.06 -11.50 13.94
CA LEU A 31 19.93 -12.23 13.00
C LEU A 31 19.97 -11.57 11.61
N ILE A 32 18.84 -11.06 11.13
CA ILE A 32 18.78 -10.32 9.88
C ILE A 32 19.63 -9.05 9.98
N ASP A 33 19.55 -8.31 11.09
CA ASP A 33 20.34 -7.11 11.32
C ASP A 33 21.85 -7.40 11.36
N ASP A 34 22.26 -8.48 12.02
CA ASP A 34 23.66 -8.94 12.03
C ASP A 34 24.18 -9.27 10.63
N GLU A 35 23.37 -9.95 9.81
CA GLU A 35 23.71 -10.23 8.40
C GLU A 35 23.71 -8.95 7.55
N MET A 36 22.75 -8.04 7.77
CA MET A 36 22.69 -6.75 7.07
C MET A 36 23.89 -5.86 7.39
N ASN A 37 24.49 -5.98 8.58
CA ASN A 37 25.73 -5.28 8.93
C ASN A 37 26.96 -5.86 8.20
N ASN A 38 26.93 -7.16 7.86
CA ASN A 38 28.01 -7.85 7.15
C ASN A 38 27.90 -7.73 5.62
N ILE A 39 26.70 -7.50 5.09
CA ILE A 39 26.43 -7.38 3.65
C ILE A 39 26.45 -5.90 3.24
N SER A 40 27.16 -5.57 2.17
CA SER A 40 27.10 -4.21 1.60
C SER A 40 25.68 -3.95 1.05
N PRO A 41 25.03 -2.83 1.38
CA PRO A 41 23.65 -2.58 0.98
C PRO A 41 23.52 -2.61 -0.54
N MET A 42 22.64 -3.48 -1.04
CA MET A 42 22.24 -3.48 -2.45
C MET A 42 21.57 -2.13 -2.75
N ILE A 43 22.12 -1.38 -3.70
CA ILE A 43 21.61 -0.06 -4.10
C ILE A 43 20.27 -0.26 -4.82
N THR A 44 19.19 -0.36 -4.07
CA THR A 44 17.85 -0.20 -4.64
C THR A 44 17.59 1.31 -4.76
N PRO A 45 17.19 1.81 -5.95
CA PRO A 45 16.89 3.22 -6.10
C PRO A 45 15.68 3.56 -5.22
N LYS A 46 15.91 4.26 -4.11
CA LYS A 46 14.90 4.73 -3.14
C LYS A 46 13.84 5.67 -3.74
N SER A 47 13.96 6.01 -5.02
CA SER A 47 13.06 6.88 -5.73
C SER A 47 12.76 6.28 -7.09
N ILE A 48 11.47 6.11 -7.39
CA ILE A 48 11.02 5.92 -8.76
C ILE A 48 11.51 7.15 -9.52
N PRO A 49 12.42 7.01 -10.51
CA PRO A 49 12.92 8.17 -11.23
C PRO A 49 11.72 8.86 -11.89
N THR A 50 11.47 10.12 -11.53
CA THR A 50 10.47 10.95 -12.19
C THR A 50 10.90 11.07 -13.66
N LYS A 51 10.30 10.27 -14.53
CA LYS A 51 10.60 10.27 -15.96
C LYS A 51 9.97 11.52 -16.56
N PHE A 52 10.74 12.61 -16.61
CA PHE A 52 10.29 13.79 -17.32
C PHE A 52 10.28 13.50 -18.84
N ARG A 53 9.14 13.72 -19.49
CA ARG A 53 9.00 13.49 -20.94
C ARG A 53 9.85 14.46 -21.77
N THR A 54 10.12 15.66 -21.27
CA THR A 54 10.91 16.69 -21.95
C THR A 54 11.89 17.38 -20.98
N PRO A 55 13.03 17.91 -21.49
CA PRO A 55 13.96 18.71 -20.69
C PRO A 55 13.30 19.96 -20.10
N LEU A 56 12.34 20.56 -20.83
CA LEU A 56 11.57 21.71 -20.38
C LEU A 56 10.72 21.38 -19.13
N MET A 57 10.07 20.22 -19.12
CA MET A 57 9.25 19.79 -17.97
C MET A 57 10.10 19.59 -16.70
N LYS A 58 11.36 19.16 -16.86
CA LYS A 58 12.31 19.06 -15.75
C LYS A 58 12.69 20.45 -15.22
N TYR A 59 12.88 21.42 -16.11
CA TYR A 59 13.18 22.80 -15.74
C TYR A 59 12.01 23.45 -14.99
N GLU A 60 10.79 23.37 -15.53
CA GLU A 60 9.58 23.92 -14.88
C GLU A 60 9.33 23.29 -13.50
N PHE A 61 9.50 21.97 -13.38
CA PHE A 61 9.36 21.29 -12.10
C PHE A 61 10.40 21.76 -11.07
N SER A 62 11.64 22.03 -11.50
CA SER A 62 12.67 22.58 -10.61
C SER A 62 12.42 24.03 -10.20
N GLN A 63 11.63 24.76 -10.98
CA GLN A 63 11.33 26.18 -10.77
C GLN A 63 10.02 26.42 -10.00
N THR A 64 9.21 25.38 -9.76
CA THR A 64 7.95 25.53 -9.04
C THR A 64 8.22 25.56 -7.53
N PRO A 65 8.06 26.69 -6.82
CA PRO A 65 8.12 26.71 -5.37
C PRO A 65 6.97 25.85 -4.81
N GLY A 66 7.27 25.01 -3.81
CA GLY A 66 6.42 23.92 -3.32
C GLY A 66 5.10 24.31 -2.65
N ILE A 67 4.64 25.56 -2.74
CA ILE A 67 3.40 26.03 -2.15
C ILE A 67 2.82 27.06 -3.11
N TRP A 68 1.84 26.65 -3.92
CA TRP A 68 0.91 27.58 -4.54
C TRP A 68 -0.07 27.98 -3.45
N GLU A 69 0.34 28.86 -2.53
CA GLU A 69 -0.66 29.72 -1.91
C GLU A 69 -1.12 30.61 -3.04
N LEU A 70 -2.22 30.20 -3.68
CA LEU A 70 -2.96 31.07 -4.57
C LEU A 70 -3.30 32.26 -3.69
N ASP A 71 -2.55 33.36 -3.82
CA ASP A 71 -2.93 34.65 -3.25
C ASP A 71 -4.33 34.87 -3.78
N ARG A 72 -5.34 34.59 -2.93
CA ARG A 72 -6.71 34.92 -3.26
C ARG A 72 -6.67 36.42 -3.41
N PRO A 73 -6.97 36.98 -4.59
CA PRO A 73 -7.08 38.42 -4.70
C PRO A 73 -8.08 38.85 -3.63
N ASP A 74 -7.61 39.66 -2.68
CA ASP A 74 -8.42 40.11 -1.56
C ASP A 74 -9.62 40.83 -2.16
N SER A 75 -10.80 40.23 -2.02
CA SER A 75 -12.02 40.65 -2.69
C SER A 75 -12.63 41.85 -1.97
N GLU A 76 -11.82 42.86 -1.67
CA GLU A 76 -12.32 44.19 -1.34
C GLU A 76 -12.64 44.93 -2.64
N THR A 77 -13.62 44.42 -3.41
CA THR A 77 -14.26 45.16 -4.51
C THR A 77 -15.20 46.23 -3.96
N ARG A 78 -14.80 46.94 -2.92
CA ARG A 78 -15.47 48.16 -2.47
C ARG A 78 -14.74 49.31 -3.11
N VAL A 79 -15.44 50.06 -3.95
CA VAL A 79 -14.94 51.31 -4.53
C VAL A 79 -14.46 52.19 -3.37
N LYS A 80 -13.15 52.43 -3.31
CA LYS A 80 -12.57 53.29 -2.28
C LYS A 80 -12.89 54.73 -2.67
N THR A 81 -13.57 55.46 -1.80
CA THR A 81 -13.72 56.91 -1.99
C THR A 81 -12.37 57.57 -1.73
N PRO A 82 -11.81 58.33 -2.69
CA PRO A 82 -10.54 59.01 -2.49
C PRO A 82 -10.69 60.06 -1.39
N GLU A 83 -9.77 60.06 -0.43
CA GLU A 83 -9.77 60.99 0.72
C GLU A 83 -9.14 62.36 0.36
N THR A 84 -8.53 62.47 -0.82
CA THR A 84 -7.79 63.64 -1.29
C THR A 84 -8.61 64.47 -2.30
N GLU A 85 -8.44 65.79 -2.33
CA GLU A 85 -9.07 66.68 -3.34
C GLU A 85 -8.38 66.62 -4.73
N ASN A 86 -7.44 65.70 -4.92
CA ASN A 86 -6.65 65.60 -6.14
C ASN A 86 -7.47 65.01 -7.30
N ILE A 87 -7.63 65.81 -8.36
CA ILE A 87 -8.47 65.48 -9.53
C ILE A 87 -8.08 64.15 -10.18
N ASP A 88 -6.80 63.79 -10.20
CA ASP A 88 -6.35 62.55 -10.85
C ASP A 88 -6.66 61.30 -10.01
N ASP A 89 -6.72 61.42 -8.68
CA ASP A 89 -7.15 60.32 -7.81
C ASP A 89 -8.66 60.09 -7.92
N TRP A 90 -9.45 61.17 -8.10
CA TRP A 90 -10.87 61.07 -8.43
C TRP A 90 -11.14 60.39 -9.77
N LYS A 91 -10.31 60.65 -10.80
CA LYS A 91 -10.44 59.96 -12.10
C LYS A 91 -10.18 58.46 -11.97
N ARG A 92 -9.13 58.05 -11.25
CA ARG A 92 -8.84 56.64 -11.00
C ARG A 92 -9.96 55.96 -10.22
N ALA A 93 -10.48 56.61 -9.19
CA ALA A 93 -11.60 56.09 -8.42
C ALA A 93 -12.87 55.89 -9.29
N VAL A 94 -13.12 56.78 -10.25
CA VAL A 94 -14.23 56.63 -11.22
C VAL A 94 -14.01 55.46 -12.18
N GLU A 95 -12.77 55.27 -12.67
CA GLU A 95 -12.42 54.13 -13.51
C GLU A 95 -12.58 52.80 -12.76
N GLU A 96 -12.10 52.72 -11.52
CA GLU A 96 -12.29 51.57 -10.63
C GLU A 96 -13.78 51.31 -10.34
N ALA A 97 -14.56 52.37 -10.07
CA ALA A 97 -16.00 52.25 -9.85
C ALA A 97 -16.73 51.69 -11.07
N LYS A 98 -16.32 52.10 -12.28
CA LYS A 98 -16.88 51.57 -13.53
C LYS A 98 -16.53 50.09 -13.71
N ILE A 99 -15.31 49.68 -13.38
CA ILE A 99 -14.90 48.28 -13.42
C ILE A 99 -15.76 47.46 -12.46
N VAL A 100 -15.90 47.89 -11.20
CA VAL A 100 -16.72 47.21 -10.19
C VAL A 100 -18.19 47.13 -10.62
N TYR A 101 -18.74 48.19 -11.21
CA TYR A 101 -20.10 48.20 -11.73
C TYR A 101 -20.31 47.17 -12.84
N GLU A 102 -19.40 47.11 -13.83
CA GLU A 102 -19.52 46.12 -14.91
C GLU A 102 -19.37 44.68 -14.38
N TRP A 103 -18.50 44.46 -13.39
CA TRP A 103 -18.41 43.16 -12.71
C TRP A 103 -19.72 42.77 -12.03
N GLU A 104 -20.33 43.67 -11.27
CA GLU A 104 -21.59 43.37 -10.56
C GLU A 104 -22.75 43.20 -11.55
N ARG A 105 -22.76 43.96 -12.65
CA ARG A 105 -23.70 43.79 -13.75
C ARG A 105 -23.57 42.40 -14.40
N LEU A 106 -22.35 41.98 -14.73
CA LEU A 106 -22.08 40.64 -15.27
C LEU A 106 -22.46 39.55 -14.28
N ARG A 107 -22.16 39.74 -12.99
CA ARG A 107 -22.55 38.82 -11.92
C ARG A 107 -24.07 38.69 -11.81
N SER A 108 -24.82 39.79 -11.90
CA SER A 108 -26.28 39.77 -11.89
C SER A 108 -26.84 38.94 -13.04
N VAL A 109 -26.33 39.16 -14.26
CA VAL A 109 -26.71 38.38 -15.44
C VAL A 109 -26.37 36.89 -15.26
N TYR A 110 -25.19 36.58 -14.75
CA TYR A 110 -24.77 35.20 -14.47
C TYR A 110 -25.71 34.52 -13.45
N LEU A 111 -26.07 35.22 -12.37
CA LEU A 111 -27.00 34.71 -11.36
C LEU A 111 -28.42 34.52 -11.90
N GLU A 112 -28.87 35.36 -12.83
CA GLU A 112 -30.15 35.19 -13.52
C GLU A 112 -30.15 33.95 -14.40
N ILE A 113 -29.05 33.72 -15.15
CA ILE A 113 -28.86 32.51 -15.95
C ILE A 113 -28.83 31.27 -15.04
N ASP A 114 -28.07 31.30 -13.95
CA ASP A 114 -28.00 30.18 -12.99
C ASP A 114 -29.35 29.85 -12.35
N LYS A 115 -30.20 30.85 -12.09
CA LYS A 115 -31.51 30.68 -11.45
C LYS A 115 -32.61 30.23 -12.41
N VAL A 116 -32.64 30.77 -13.63
CA VAL A 116 -33.81 30.70 -14.55
C VAL A 116 -33.50 29.96 -15.85
N GLY A 117 -32.22 29.79 -16.22
CA GLY A 117 -31.82 29.16 -17.46
C GLY A 117 -32.11 27.66 -17.55
N GLU A 118 -32.17 27.16 -18.79
CA GLU A 118 -32.11 25.71 -19.06
C GLU A 118 -30.76 25.17 -18.59
N GLY A 119 -30.78 24.29 -17.58
CA GLY A 119 -29.56 23.91 -16.85
C GLY A 119 -29.33 24.71 -15.57
N ASN A 120 -30.39 25.08 -14.85
CA ASN A 120 -30.31 25.61 -13.47
C ASN A 120 -29.22 24.88 -12.68
N ALA A 121 -28.38 25.66 -11.99
CA ALA A 121 -27.26 25.15 -11.20
C ALA A 121 -27.67 23.96 -10.31
N ALA A 122 -28.85 24.02 -9.67
CA ALA A 122 -29.35 22.92 -8.85
C ALA A 122 -29.53 21.60 -9.63
N SER A 123 -30.02 21.66 -10.87
CA SER A 123 -30.16 20.49 -11.73
C SER A 123 -28.80 19.93 -12.18
N ILE A 124 -27.84 20.80 -12.49
CA ILE A 124 -26.48 20.38 -12.86
C ILE A 124 -25.80 19.71 -11.66
N TRP A 125 -25.90 20.31 -10.48
CA TRP A 125 -25.36 19.73 -9.24
C TRP A 125 -26.01 18.38 -8.91
N MET A 126 -27.31 18.24 -9.12
CA MET A 126 -28.00 16.96 -8.93
C MET A 126 -27.51 15.90 -9.91
N GLN A 127 -27.34 16.24 -11.19
CA GLN A 127 -26.77 15.33 -12.18
C GLN A 127 -25.33 14.95 -11.85
N TYR A 128 -24.52 15.91 -11.43
CA TYR A 128 -23.14 15.66 -11.00
C TYR A 128 -23.09 14.72 -9.79
N ASN A 129 -23.95 14.91 -8.79
CA ASN A 129 -24.06 14.00 -7.66
C ASN A 129 -24.42 12.58 -8.11
N ASN A 130 -25.35 12.42 -9.05
CA ASN A 130 -25.67 11.10 -9.61
C ASN A 130 -24.44 10.46 -10.31
N THR A 131 -23.62 11.25 -11.02
CA THR A 131 -22.38 10.73 -11.61
C THR A 131 -21.35 10.33 -10.56
N LEU A 132 -21.24 11.08 -9.46
CA LEU A 132 -20.37 10.74 -8.34
C LEU A 132 -20.83 9.47 -7.63
N ASP A 133 -22.13 9.31 -7.40
CA ASP A 133 -22.69 8.10 -6.81
C ASP A 133 -22.44 6.89 -7.72
N HIS A 134 -22.61 7.04 -9.04
CA HIS A 134 -22.27 5.98 -9.97
C HIS A 134 -20.78 5.60 -9.90
N LEU A 135 -19.87 6.57 -9.93
CA LEU A 135 -18.43 6.32 -9.80
C LEU A 135 -18.10 5.62 -8.48
N LYS A 136 -18.71 6.06 -7.38
CA LYS A 136 -18.56 5.42 -6.07
C LYS A 136 -18.96 3.95 -6.12
N THR A 137 -20.14 3.64 -6.67
CA THR A 137 -20.60 2.24 -6.77
C THR A 137 -19.67 1.37 -7.62
N LEU A 138 -19.09 1.92 -8.71
CA LEU A 138 -18.11 1.20 -9.53
C LEU A 138 -16.84 0.87 -8.74
N TRP A 139 -16.33 1.83 -7.96
CA TRP A 139 -15.15 1.60 -7.14
C TRP A 139 -15.42 0.61 -6.00
N GLU A 140 -16.59 0.67 -5.37
CA GLU A 140 -17.01 -0.29 -4.35
C GLU A 140 -17.09 -1.71 -4.94
N GLN A 141 -17.66 -1.87 -6.14
CA GLN A 141 -17.71 -3.16 -6.84
C GLN A 141 -16.32 -3.70 -7.18
N ALA A 142 -15.43 -2.86 -7.71
CA ALA A 142 -14.06 -3.25 -8.02
C ALA A 142 -13.29 -3.68 -6.76
N LEU A 143 -13.50 -2.97 -5.64
CA LEU A 143 -12.90 -3.28 -4.36
C LEU A 143 -13.44 -4.59 -3.78
N HIS A 144 -14.75 -4.84 -3.89
CA HIS A 144 -15.35 -6.12 -3.50
C HIS A 144 -14.78 -7.28 -4.32
N ALA A 145 -14.75 -7.16 -5.66
CA ALA A 145 -14.17 -8.20 -6.51
C ALA A 145 -12.69 -8.48 -6.19
N GLN A 146 -11.92 -7.45 -5.84
CA GLN A 146 -10.53 -7.61 -5.42
C GLN A 146 -10.41 -8.32 -4.06
N ARG A 147 -11.29 -8.01 -3.10
CA ARG A 147 -11.34 -8.71 -1.81
C ARG A 147 -11.68 -10.17 -1.98
N ASP A 148 -12.72 -10.48 -2.75
CA ASP A 148 -13.14 -11.86 -3.02
C ASP A 148 -11.99 -12.67 -3.64
N ARG A 149 -11.23 -12.06 -4.56
CA ARG A 149 -10.06 -12.70 -5.17
C ARG A 149 -8.93 -12.94 -4.16
N VAL A 150 -8.70 -12.00 -3.24
CA VAL A 150 -7.70 -12.17 -2.17
C VAL A 150 -8.14 -13.27 -1.20
N GLU A 151 -9.42 -13.30 -0.84
CA GLU A 151 -10.01 -14.32 0.03
C GLU A 151 -9.93 -15.72 -0.62
N GLU A 152 -10.22 -15.84 -1.92
CA GLU A 152 -10.08 -17.09 -2.66
C GLU A 152 -8.63 -17.61 -2.65
N VAL A 153 -7.65 -16.72 -2.91
CA VAL A 153 -6.23 -17.08 -2.85
C VAL A 153 -5.81 -17.49 -1.44
N ASN A 154 -6.25 -16.75 -0.42
CA ASN A 154 -5.93 -17.07 0.96
C ASN A 154 -6.57 -18.39 1.41
N HIS A 155 -7.81 -18.65 1.01
CA HIS A 155 -8.49 -19.91 1.28
C HIS A 155 -7.77 -21.08 0.58
N GLY A 156 -7.37 -20.92 -0.68
CA GLY A 156 -6.57 -21.91 -1.40
C GLY A 156 -5.26 -22.22 -0.67
N ARG A 157 -4.51 -21.19 -0.30
CA ARG A 157 -3.26 -21.32 0.47
C ARG A 157 -3.49 -22.01 1.81
N GLN A 158 -4.54 -21.64 2.54
CA GLN A 158 -4.86 -22.24 3.82
C GLN A 158 -5.12 -23.75 3.66
N GLN A 159 -5.90 -24.15 2.66
CA GLN A 159 -6.20 -25.57 2.42
C GLN A 159 -4.95 -26.36 2.05
N GLU A 160 -4.12 -25.84 1.14
CA GLU A 160 -2.84 -26.46 0.75
C GLU A 160 -1.92 -26.64 1.97
N GLN A 161 -1.78 -25.58 2.78
CA GLN A 161 -0.97 -25.63 3.99
C GLN A 161 -1.52 -26.64 4.98
N LEU A 162 -2.82 -26.64 5.29
CA LEU A 162 -3.40 -27.62 6.22
C LEU A 162 -3.11 -29.07 5.78
N THR A 163 -3.25 -29.39 4.49
CA THR A 163 -2.91 -30.73 3.99
C THR A 163 -1.43 -31.05 4.14
N ALA A 164 -0.53 -30.11 3.81
CA ALA A 164 0.90 -30.30 3.99
C ALA A 164 1.29 -30.43 5.46
N GLY A 165 0.63 -29.70 6.37
CA GLY A 165 0.82 -29.79 7.80
C GLY A 165 0.46 -31.16 8.35
N GLU A 166 -0.68 -31.73 7.93
CA GLU A 166 -1.06 -33.10 8.30
C GLU A 166 0.03 -34.10 7.88
N ASP A 167 0.51 -34.01 6.64
CA ASP A 167 1.59 -34.86 6.13
C ASP A 167 2.90 -34.68 6.93
N LEU A 168 3.26 -33.44 7.30
CA LEU A 168 4.43 -33.15 8.13
C LEU A 168 4.29 -33.74 9.54
N THR A 169 3.11 -33.66 10.15
CA THR A 169 2.89 -34.28 11.47
C THR A 169 3.00 -35.81 11.40
N LEU A 170 2.42 -36.43 10.37
CA LEU A 170 2.55 -37.86 10.14
C LEU A 170 4.02 -38.25 9.96
N LEU A 171 4.75 -37.55 9.09
CA LEU A 171 6.17 -37.79 8.86
C LEU A 171 7.00 -37.62 10.14
N ALA A 172 6.71 -36.60 10.96
CA ALA A 172 7.38 -36.37 12.23
C ALA A 172 7.13 -37.50 13.23
N THR A 173 5.89 -37.99 13.33
CA THR A 173 5.58 -39.14 14.20
C THR A 173 6.28 -40.42 13.72
N ASP A 174 6.25 -40.70 12.42
CA ASP A 174 6.95 -41.84 11.82
C ASP A 174 8.46 -41.77 12.03
N TYR A 175 9.05 -40.58 11.88
CA TYR A 175 10.46 -40.34 12.16
C TYR A 175 10.79 -40.62 13.63
N ASN A 176 10.00 -40.08 14.57
CA ASN A 176 10.20 -40.30 15.99
C ASN A 176 10.06 -41.78 16.39
N THR A 177 9.07 -42.50 15.85
CA THR A 177 8.92 -43.94 16.14
C THR A 177 10.09 -44.75 15.59
N ARG A 178 10.63 -44.39 14.42
CA ARG A 178 11.83 -45.03 13.85
C ARG A 178 13.07 -44.77 14.71
N ILE A 179 13.26 -43.55 15.21
CA ILE A 179 14.34 -43.23 16.15
C ILE A 179 14.20 -44.06 17.43
N GLN A 180 13.01 -44.11 18.03
CA GLN A 180 12.78 -44.89 19.24
C GLN A 180 13.08 -46.38 19.02
N LYS A 181 12.63 -46.96 17.89
CA LYS A 181 12.97 -48.34 17.51
C LYS A 181 14.47 -48.56 17.35
N LEU A 182 15.19 -47.57 16.81
CA LEU A 182 16.64 -47.65 16.64
C LEU A 182 17.34 -47.61 18.00
N ILE A 183 16.89 -46.76 18.92
CA ILE A 183 17.42 -46.67 20.29
C ILE A 183 17.20 -48.00 21.02
N THR A 184 15.98 -48.54 21.03
CA THR A 184 15.67 -49.81 21.72
C THR A 184 16.45 -50.98 21.13
N LEU A 185 16.66 -51.02 19.81
CA LEU A 185 17.48 -52.04 19.16
C LEU A 185 18.95 -51.93 19.57
N LYS A 186 19.50 -50.71 19.63
CA LYS A 186 20.87 -50.48 20.13
C LYS A 186 21.03 -50.94 21.58
N GLU A 187 20.07 -50.65 22.44
CA GLU A 187 20.06 -51.12 23.84
C GLU A 187 19.98 -52.65 23.94
N ALA A 188 19.10 -53.29 23.17
CA ALA A 188 18.98 -54.74 23.13
C ALA A 188 20.29 -55.42 22.66
N VAL A 189 20.93 -54.89 21.61
CA VAL A 189 22.22 -55.38 21.12
C VAL A 189 23.32 -55.18 22.16
N ALA A 190 23.36 -54.04 22.86
CA ALA A 190 24.31 -53.80 23.93
C ALA A 190 24.15 -54.82 25.08
N ASN A 191 22.91 -55.09 25.50
CA ASN A 191 22.58 -56.08 26.53
C ASN A 191 22.98 -57.50 26.12
N LEU A 192 22.69 -57.92 24.88
CA LEU A 192 23.09 -59.23 24.36
C LEU A 192 24.61 -59.36 24.30
N ASN A 193 25.33 -58.32 23.89
CA ASN A 193 26.79 -58.31 23.89
C ASN A 193 27.37 -58.42 25.31
N GLN A 194 26.74 -57.77 26.29
CA GLN A 194 27.14 -57.90 27.69
C GLN A 194 26.92 -59.33 28.21
N GLN A 195 25.75 -59.91 27.96
CA GLN A 195 25.44 -61.30 28.34
C GLN A 195 26.39 -62.30 27.67
N THR A 196 26.74 -62.09 26.40
CA THR A 196 27.70 -62.95 25.68
C THR A 196 29.11 -62.86 26.29
N ARG A 197 29.54 -61.65 26.69
CA ARG A 197 30.81 -61.44 27.40
C ARG A 197 30.83 -62.06 28.79
N GLU A 198 29.70 -62.06 29.50
CA GLU A 198 29.56 -62.69 30.81
C GLU A 198 29.49 -64.22 30.69
N GLY A 199 28.79 -64.76 29.69
CA GLY A 199 28.75 -66.19 29.39
C GLY A 199 30.09 -66.78 28.93
N SER A 200 30.92 -65.98 28.26
CA SER A 200 32.31 -66.34 27.89
C SER A 200 33.28 -66.39 29.10
N LYS A 201 32.86 -65.95 30.30
CA LYS A 201 33.68 -65.94 31.53
C LYS A 201 33.39 -67.10 32.48
N ILE A 202 32.51 -68.03 32.12
CA ILE A 202 32.27 -69.28 32.86
C ILE A 202 33.16 -70.36 32.21
N PRO A 203 34.00 -71.08 33.00
CA PRO A 203 35.10 -71.92 32.49
C PRO A 203 34.68 -73.11 31.64
#